data_AF-A0A0B8P508-F1
#
_entry.id   AF-A0A0B8P508-F1
#
_cell.length_a   1.000
_cell.length_b   1.000
_cell.length_c   1.000
_cell.angle_alpha   90.00
_cell.angle_beta   90.00
_cell.angle_gamma   90.00
#
_symmetry.space_group_name_H-M   'P 1'
#
loop_
_entity.id
_entity.type
_entity.pdbx_description
1 polymer ?
#
loop_
_entity_poly.entity_id
_entity_poly.type
_entity_poly.pdbx_seq_one_letter_code
_entity_poly.pdbx_strand_id
1 'polypeptide(L)' 'MSESHAKQVLSLLPNKNLLILGKTGFAGLPHHFEQHGNPNTKLLAVEGGHHCHISTPEPIARAFFELLNA' A
#
# COMPACT_ATOMS: atom_id res chain seq x y z
N MET A 1 26.74 -2.93 -4.44
CA MET A 1 26.09 -3.46 -3.22
C MET A 1 26.35 -4.96 -3.17
N SER A 2 26.89 -5.51 -2.08
CA SER A 2 27.08 -6.97 -1.97
C SER A 2 25.74 -7.68 -1.75
N GLU A 3 25.67 -8.97 -2.09
CA GLU A 3 24.47 -9.78 -1.87
C GLU A 3 24.06 -9.81 -0.38
N SER A 4 25.04 -9.83 0.53
CA SER A 4 24.81 -9.74 1.97
C SER A 4 24.14 -8.43 2.37
N HIS A 5 24.56 -7.32 1.79
CA HIS A 5 24.00 -6.00 2.06
C HIS A 5 22.57 -5.87 1.50
N ALA A 6 22.30 -6.49 0.34
CA ALA A 6 20.95 -6.56 -0.21
C ALA A 6 19.99 -7.34 0.69
N LYS A 7 20.40 -8.52 1.18
CA LYS A 7 19.60 -9.32 2.11
C LYS A 7 19.31 -8.58 3.41
N GLN A 8 20.31 -7.87 3.95
CA GLN A 8 20.16 -7.11 5.18
C GLN A 8 19.17 -5.94 5.01
N VAL A 9 19.29 -5.17 3.92
CA VAL A 9 18.33 -4.11 3.61
C VAL A 9 16.92 -4.68 3.43
N LEU A 10 16.77 -5.75 2.66
CA LEU A 10 15.46 -6.40 2.45
C LEU A 10 14.84 -6.93 3.76
N SER A 11 15.66 -7.42 4.71
CA SER A 11 15.19 -7.87 6.02
C SER A 11 14.73 -6.73 6.95
N LEU A 12 15.17 -5.51 6.68
CA LEU A 12 14.79 -4.31 7.43
C LEU A 12 13.57 -3.60 6.83
N LEU A 13 13.19 -3.94 5.59
CA LEU A 13 11.96 -3.42 5.00
C LEU A 13 10.75 -4.00 5.73
N PRO A 14 9.70 -3.19 5.99
CA PRO A 14 8.50 -3.69 6.65
C PRO A 14 7.91 -4.87 5.87
N ASN A 15 7.69 -5.99 6.56
CA ASN A 15 7.02 -7.17 5.99
C ASN A 15 5.50 -6.97 5.82
N LYS A 16 5.01 -5.74 6.01
CA LYS A 16 3.62 -5.34 5.85
C LYS A 16 3.59 -4.02 5.10
N ASN A 17 2.90 -4.01 3.97
CA ASN A 17 2.70 -2.82 3.17
C ASN A 17 1.20 -2.57 3.02
N LEU A 18 0.81 -1.30 2.85
CA LEU A 18 -0.57 -0.92 2.60
C LEU A 18 -0.61 -0.01 1.37
N LEU A 19 -1.36 -0.41 0.36
CA LEU A 19 -1.65 0.38 -0.83
C LEU A 19 -3.10 0.88 -0.74
N ILE A 20 -3.29 2.19 -0.71
CA ILE A 20 -4.62 2.81 -0.63
C ILE A 20 -4.96 3.49 -1.96
N LEU A 21 -6.09 3.14 -2.55
CA LEU A 21 -6.55 3.67 -3.84
C LEU A 21 -7.93 4.32 -3.72
N GLY A 22 -8.08 5.49 -4.33
CA GLY A 22 -9.40 6.03 -4.61
C GLY A 22 -10.09 5.23 -5.70
N LYS A 23 -11.35 4.83 -5.49
CA LYS A 23 -12.15 4.01 -6.41
C LYS A 23 -12.21 4.56 -7.84
N THR A 24 -12.14 5.87 -8.02
CA THR A 24 -12.17 6.52 -9.35
C THR A 24 -10.82 7.12 -9.75
N GLY A 25 -9.78 6.98 -8.92
CA GLY A 25 -8.49 7.62 -9.13
C GLY A 25 -7.55 6.86 -10.04
N PHE A 26 -7.68 5.53 -10.10
CA PHE A 26 -6.73 4.66 -10.80
C PHE A 26 -7.38 3.34 -11.25
N ALA A 27 -8.03 3.35 -12.41
CA ALA A 27 -8.76 2.19 -12.92
C ALA A 27 -7.86 0.99 -13.30
N GLY A 28 -6.64 1.23 -13.79
CA GLY A 28 -5.74 0.15 -14.24
C GLY A 28 -4.87 -0.46 -13.14
N LEU A 29 -4.70 0.24 -12.01
CA LEU A 29 -3.73 -0.16 -11.00
C LEU A 29 -4.13 -1.43 -10.20
N PRO A 30 -5.41 -1.68 -9.85
CA PRO A 30 -5.81 -2.92 -9.20
C PRO A 30 -5.44 -4.15 -10.03
N HIS A 31 -5.69 -4.13 -11.34
CA HIS A 31 -5.35 -5.23 -12.24
C HIS A 31 -3.84 -5.51 -12.31
N HIS A 32 -3.02 -4.47 -12.41
CA HIS A 32 -1.56 -4.63 -12.39
C HIS A 32 -1.03 -5.09 -11.02
N PHE A 33 -1.68 -4.66 -9.93
CA PHE A 33 -1.33 -5.09 -8.59
C PHE A 33 -1.65 -6.56 -8.35
N GLU A 34 -2.76 -7.08 -8.91
CA GLU A 34 -3.05 -8.52 -8.87
C GLU A 34 -1.98 -9.35 -9.59
N GLN A 35 -1.40 -8.83 -10.68
CA GLN A 35 -0.42 -9.55 -11.49
C GLN A 35 1.02 -9.45 -10.98
N HIS A 36 1.39 -8.32 -10.37
CA HIS A 36 2.78 -7.98 -10.05
C HIS A 36 2.98 -7.46 -8.62
N GLY A 37 1.91 -7.36 -7.84
CA GLY A 37 1.95 -6.84 -6.48
C GLY A 37 2.76 -7.73 -5.55
N ASN A 38 3.40 -7.10 -4.57
CA ASN A 38 4.00 -7.84 -3.47
C ASN A 38 2.88 -8.51 -2.66
N PRO A 39 2.93 -9.84 -2.42
CA PRO A 39 1.87 -10.57 -1.69
C PRO A 39 1.68 -10.09 -0.24
N ASN A 40 2.68 -9.42 0.33
CA ASN A 40 2.62 -8.84 1.69
C ASN A 40 2.07 -7.40 1.71
N THR A 41 1.60 -6.89 0.56
CA THR A 41 0.92 -5.61 0.46
C THR A 41 -0.59 -5.80 0.54
N LYS A 42 -1.22 -5.21 1.56
CA LYS A 42 -2.68 -5.11 1.66
C LYS A 42 -3.18 -3.98 0.75
N LEU A 43 -4.22 -4.24 -0.04
CA LEU A 43 -4.90 -3.23 -0.83
C LEU A 43 -6.14 -2.72 -0.08
N LEU A 44 -6.34 -1.41 -0.04
CA LEU A 44 -7.56 -0.77 0.46
C LEU A 44 -8.12 0.20 -0.60
N ALA A 45 -9.35 -0.04 -1.03
CA ALA A 45 -10.08 0.90 -1.89
C ALA A 45 -10.97 1.81 -1.04
N VAL A 46 -10.85 3.12 -1.23
CA VAL A 46 -11.65 4.16 -0.55
C VAL A 46 -12.40 5.02 -1.56
N GLU A 47 -13.45 5.72 -1.12
CA GLU A 47 -14.12 6.70 -1.97
C GLU A 47 -13.15 7.81 -2.44
N GLY A 48 -13.45 8.39 -3.60
CA GLY A 48 -12.68 9.49 -4.18
C GLY A 48 -11.75 9.07 -5.33
N GLY A 49 -11.04 10.09 -5.83
CA GLY A 49 -10.15 10.00 -6.99
C GLY A 49 -8.68 9.88 -6.60
N HIS A 50 -7.81 10.45 -7.43
CA HIS A 50 -6.35 10.43 -7.23
C HIS A 50 -5.93 10.95 -5.83
N HIS A 51 -6.52 12.06 -5.39
CA HIS A 51 -6.25 12.65 -4.07
C HIS A 51 -7.27 12.21 -3.01
N CYS A 52 -7.58 10.91 -2.95
CA CYS A 52 -8.50 10.35 -1.95
C CYS A 52 -8.11 10.68 -0.49
N HIS A 53 -6.83 10.98 -0.21
CA HIS A 53 -6.35 11.47 1.09
C HIS A 53 -6.91 12.84 1.49
N ILE A 54 -7.37 13.65 0.54
CA ILE A 54 -8.02 14.95 0.81
C ILE A 54 -9.52 14.76 0.94
N SER A 55 -10.14 14.03 0.01
CA SER A 55 -11.61 13.87 -0.03
C SER A 55 -12.15 12.88 1.00
N THR A 56 -11.34 11.90 1.41
CA THR A 56 -11.76 10.77 2.25
C THR A 56 -10.64 10.39 3.25
N PRO A 57 -10.23 11.33 4.13
CA PRO A 57 -9.06 11.15 5.00
C PRO A 57 -9.28 10.12 6.13
N GLU A 58 -10.50 9.99 6.65
CA GLU A 58 -10.76 9.20 7.86
C GLU A 58 -10.52 7.68 7.66
N PRO A 59 -11.01 7.02 6.60
CA PRO A 59 -10.68 5.61 6.34
C PRO A 59 -9.17 5.37 6.13
N ILE A 60 -8.48 6.33 5.51
CA ILE A 60 -7.04 6.28 5.28
C ILE A 60 -6.28 6.33 6.61
N ALA A 61 -6.63 7.29 7.48
CA ALA A 61 -6.02 7.43 8.80
C ALA A 61 -6.20 6.16 9.64
N ARG A 62 -7.42 5.58 9.64
CA ARG A 62 -7.68 4.30 10.33
C ARG A 62 -6.80 3.17 9.82
N ALA A 63 -6.68 3.04 8.50
CA ALA A 63 -5.86 1.99 7.89
C ALA A 63 -4.37 2.12 8.23
N PHE A 64 -3.86 3.34 8.38
CA PHE A 64 -2.50 3.56 8.90
C PHE A 64 -2.33 3.09 10.35
N PHE A 65 -3.28 3.41 11.23
CA PHE A 65 -3.23 2.94 12.61
C PHE A 65 -3.33 1.41 12.69
N GLU A 66 -4.16 0.77 11.88
CA GLU A 66 -4.20 -0.69 11.77
C GLU A 66 -2.87 -1.28 11.30
N LEU A 67 -2.21 -0.66 10.32
CA LEU A 67 -0.92 -1.14 9.82
C LEU A 67 0.18 -1.06 10.89
N LEU A 68 0.20 0.00 11.68
CA LEU A 68 1.22 0.24 12.71
C LEU A 68 1.01 -0.60 13.97
N ASN A 69 -0.24 -0.93 14.31
CA ASN A 69 -0.59 -1.65 15.53
C ASN A 69 -0.77 -3.17 15.34
N ALA A 70 -0.60 -3.70 14.12
CA ALA A 70 -0.80 -5.11 13.80
C ALA A 70 0.46 -5.97 13.92
#